data_AF-A0A6F9ZLS9-F1
#
_entry.id   AF-A0A6F9ZLS9-F1
#
_cell.length_a   1.000
_cell.length_b   1.000
_cell.length_c   1.000
_cell.angle_alpha   90.00
_cell.angle_beta   90.00
_cell.angle_gamma   90.00
#
_symmetry.space_group_name_H-M   'P 1'
#
loop_
_entity.id
_entity.type
_entity.pdbx_description
1 polymer ?
#
loop_
_entity_poly.entity_id
_entity_poly.type
_entity_poly.pdbx_seq_one_letter_code
_entity_poly.pdbx_strand_id
1 'polypeptide(L)'
;MPHYRNGRHIIVAMLLSTIIIGGGLLLRHCTSATTGGNLSEAEIQELAIFNRQMQQRSAADSLRHRHLNRQQAPETFPFNPNTADSATLLRLGLRPWQIRNLMKYRNKGGKWRSSDDFSRLYGLSDKDFKRLRPFIRIDKEPNGHHTTEDTGVKPKFRCIC
;
A
#
# COMPACT_ATOMS: atom_id res chain seq x y z
N MET A 1 -26.50 -12.96 -34.74
CA MET A 1 -25.10 -12.90 -35.19
C MET A 1 -24.23 -12.27 -34.10
N PRO A 2 -23.51 -13.08 -33.31
CA PRO A 2 -22.37 -12.59 -32.54
C PRO A 2 -21.10 -13.38 -32.88
N HIS A 3 -19.94 -12.73 -32.89
CA HIS A 3 -18.65 -13.24 -32.38
C HIS A 3 -17.52 -12.28 -32.82
N TYR A 4 -17.51 -11.05 -32.29
CA TYR A 4 -16.38 -10.11 -32.40
C TYR A 4 -15.93 -9.64 -31.00
N ARG A 5 -15.71 -10.59 -30.07
CA ARG A 5 -15.00 -10.32 -28.80
C ARG A 5 -13.54 -10.77 -28.82
N ASN A 6 -13.17 -11.61 -29.79
CA ASN A 6 -11.83 -12.18 -29.91
C ASN A 6 -10.90 -11.34 -30.81
N GLY A 7 -11.42 -10.31 -31.50
CA GLY A 7 -10.67 -9.53 -32.49
C GLY A 7 -9.46 -8.80 -31.91
N ARG A 8 -9.55 -8.23 -30.70
CA ARG A 8 -8.41 -7.56 -30.05
C ARG A 8 -7.27 -8.54 -29.72
N HIS A 9 -7.60 -9.74 -29.26
CA HIS A 9 -6.58 -10.77 -28.98
C HIS A 9 -5.93 -11.30 -30.25
N ILE A 10 -6.71 -11.45 -31.33
CA ILE A 10 -6.20 -11.87 -32.63
C ILE A 10 -5.26 -10.80 -33.22
N ILE A 11 -5.64 -9.52 -33.15
CA ILE A 11 -4.79 -8.41 -33.60
C ILE A 11 -3.49 -8.36 -32.78
N VAL A 12 -3.56 -8.49 -31.45
CA VAL A 12 -2.36 -8.52 -30.59
C VAL A 12 -1.48 -9.73 -30.91
N ALA A 13 -2.05 -10.91 -31.15
CA ALA A 13 -1.30 -12.10 -31.52
C ALA A 13 -0.60 -11.95 -32.90
N MET A 14 -1.26 -11.32 -33.88
CA MET A 14 -0.66 -11.01 -35.18
C MET A 14 0.47 -9.96 -35.07
N LEU A 15 0.33 -8.96 -34.21
CA LEU A 15 1.40 -7.97 -33.98
C LEU A 15 2.61 -8.60 -33.26
N LEU A 16 2.37 -9.50 -32.31
CA LEU A 16 3.47 -10.20 -31.63
C LEU A 16 4.20 -11.16 -32.58
N SER A 17 3.48 -11.87 -33.45
CA SER A 17 4.11 -12.78 -34.40
C SER A 17 4.93 -12.07 -35.48
N THR A 18 4.49 -10.90 -35.96
CA THR A 18 5.28 -10.09 -36.91
C THR A 18 6.52 -9.48 -36.25
N ILE A 19 6.45 -9.11 -34.97
CA ILE A 19 7.62 -8.64 -34.21
C ILE A 19 8.61 -9.79 -33.95
N ILE A 20 8.14 -11.02 -33.70
CA ILE A 20 9.00 -12.19 -33.48
C ILE A 20 9.64 -12.68 -34.79
N ILE A 21 8.86 -12.76 -35.87
CA ILE A 21 9.35 -13.21 -37.19
C ILE A 21 10.20 -12.12 -37.85
N GLY A 22 9.73 -10.86 -37.80
CA GLY A 22 10.47 -9.69 -38.28
C GLY A 22 11.72 -9.44 -37.45
N GLY A 23 11.65 -9.60 -36.12
CA GLY A 23 12.81 -9.57 -35.22
C GLY A 23 13.80 -10.69 -35.52
N GLY A 24 13.34 -11.91 -35.82
CA GLY A 24 14.21 -13.02 -36.23
C GLY A 24 14.92 -12.78 -37.57
N LEU A 25 14.26 -12.15 -38.54
CA LEU A 25 14.83 -11.75 -39.83
C LEU A 25 15.77 -10.53 -39.69
N LEU A 26 15.41 -9.55 -38.87
CA LEU A 26 16.23 -8.39 -38.55
C LEU A 26 17.47 -8.81 -37.74
N LEU A 27 17.36 -9.77 -36.83
CA LEU A 27 18.50 -10.37 -36.13
C LEU A 27 19.42 -11.10 -37.10
N ARG A 28 18.89 -11.82 -38.10
CA ARG A 28 19.69 -12.48 -39.15
C ARG A 28 20.39 -11.51 -40.10
N HIS A 29 19.81 -10.34 -40.34
CA HIS A 29 20.41 -9.29 -41.19
C HIS A 29 21.26 -8.28 -40.41
N CYS A 30 21.05 -8.10 -39.10
CA CYS A 30 21.91 -7.31 -38.21
C CYS A 30 23.14 -8.09 -37.74
N THR A 31 23.18 -9.42 -37.91
CA THR A 31 24.41 -10.20 -37.66
C THR A 31 25.46 -10.08 -38.78
N SER A 32 25.26 -9.19 -39.76
CA SER A 32 26.23 -8.91 -40.83
C SER A 32 26.74 -7.47 -40.78
N ALA A 33 27.17 -7.00 -39.60
CA ALA A 33 28.14 -5.90 -39.43
C ALA A 33 28.24 -5.54 -37.94
N THR A 34 28.91 -6.37 -37.15
CA THR A 34 29.59 -5.85 -35.95
C THR A 34 30.87 -6.65 -35.78
N THR A 35 31.92 -6.10 -36.39
CA THR A 35 33.31 -6.29 -35.99
C THR A 35 33.39 -6.37 -34.47
N GLY A 36 33.96 -7.46 -33.96
CA GLY A 36 34.20 -7.64 -32.54
C GLY A 36 35.01 -6.47 -31.99
N GLY A 37 34.34 -5.58 -31.27
CA GLY A 37 34.99 -4.71 -30.32
C GLY A 37 35.45 -5.60 -29.17
N ASN A 38 36.75 -5.92 -29.14
CA ASN A 38 37.37 -6.43 -27.92
C ASN A 38 37.13 -5.35 -26.87
N LEU A 39 36.17 -5.53 -25.95
CA LEU A 39 36.10 -4.69 -24.76
C LEU A 39 37.46 -4.78 -24.11
N SER A 40 38.09 -3.64 -23.85
CA SER A 40 39.41 -3.65 -23.23
C SER A 40 39.29 -4.28 -21.85
N GLU A 41 40.31 -5.02 -21.42
CA GLU A 41 40.32 -5.64 -20.09
C GLU A 41 40.07 -4.59 -18.98
N ALA A 42 40.46 -3.33 -19.22
CA ALA A 42 40.22 -2.20 -18.35
C ALA A 42 38.73 -1.89 -18.17
N GLU A 43 37.94 -1.84 -19.24
CA GLU A 43 36.49 -1.56 -19.16
C GLU A 43 35.73 -2.71 -18.47
N ILE A 44 36.17 -3.95 -18.67
CA ILE A 44 35.62 -5.12 -17.98
C ILE A 44 35.93 -5.05 -16.48
N GLN A 45 37.12 -4.61 -16.10
CA GLN A 45 37.48 -4.38 -14.71
C GLN A 45 36.69 -3.23 -14.08
N GLU A 46 36.49 -2.11 -14.79
CA GLU A 46 35.69 -0.98 -14.30
C GLU A 46 34.24 -1.39 -14.03
N LEU A 47 33.61 -2.12 -14.94
CA LEU A 47 32.24 -2.61 -14.75
C LEU A 47 32.16 -3.59 -13.55
N ALA A 48 33.17 -4.44 -13.37
CA ALA A 48 33.25 -5.35 -12.22
C ALA A 48 33.40 -4.61 -10.89
N ILE A 49 34.24 -3.56 -10.86
CA ILE A 49 34.43 -2.69 -9.69
C ILE A 49 33.12 -1.96 -9.37
N PHE A 50 32.46 -1.38 -10.38
CA PHE A 50 31.19 -0.69 -10.21
C PHE A 50 30.09 -1.60 -9.67
N ASN A 51 29.93 -2.80 -10.24
CA ASN A 51 28.94 -3.78 -9.77
C ASN A 51 29.21 -4.20 -8.32
N ARG A 52 30.49 -4.41 -7.95
CA ARG A 52 30.88 -4.71 -6.58
C ARG A 52 30.54 -3.56 -5.63
N GLN A 53 30.82 -2.32 -6.03
CA GLN A 53 30.50 -1.13 -5.24
C GLN A 53 28.98 -0.98 -5.04
N MET A 54 28.19 -1.19 -6.10
CA MET A 54 26.72 -1.15 -6.04
C MET A 54 26.15 -2.25 -5.13
N GLN A 55 26.66 -3.48 -5.22
CA GLN A 55 26.26 -4.58 -4.34
C GLN A 55 26.61 -4.33 -2.87
N GLN A 56 27.78 -3.76 -2.59
CA GLN A 56 28.17 -3.39 -1.23
C GLN A 56 27.25 -2.31 -0.64
N ARG A 57 26.90 -1.29 -1.44
CA ARG A 57 25.97 -0.23 -1.04
C ARG A 57 24.58 -0.76 -0.72
N SER A 58 24.02 -1.64 -1.55
CA SER A 58 22.69 -2.20 -1.32
C SER A 58 22.63 -3.12 -0.10
N ALA A 59 23.71 -3.89 0.16
CA ALA A 59 23.82 -4.72 1.36
C ALA A 59 23.90 -3.87 2.64
N ALA A 60 24.74 -2.83 2.64
CA ALA A 60 24.87 -1.91 3.78
C ALA A 60 23.55 -1.18 4.07
N ASP A 61 22.85 -0.73 3.02
CA ASP A 61 21.55 -0.05 3.15
C ASP A 61 20.47 -1.00 3.71
N SER A 62 20.44 -2.25 3.25
CA SER A 62 19.54 -3.28 3.78
C SER A 62 19.76 -3.55 5.27
N LEU A 63 21.02 -3.61 5.71
CA LEU A 63 21.37 -3.77 7.12
C LEU A 63 20.97 -2.55 7.94
N ARG A 64 21.21 -1.35 7.43
CA ARG A 64 20.82 -0.09 8.06
C ARG A 64 19.30 -0.03 8.23
N HIS A 65 18.52 -0.35 7.21
CA HIS A 65 17.07 -0.43 7.29
C HIS A 65 16.58 -1.47 8.32
N ARG A 66 17.21 -2.65 8.37
CA ARG A 66 16.88 -3.69 9.36
C ARG A 66 17.19 -3.21 10.79
N HIS A 67 18.28 -2.48 10.97
CA HIS A 67 18.69 -1.95 12.27
C HIS A 67 17.75 -0.83 12.74
N LEU A 68 17.46 0.16 11.87
CA LEU A 68 16.50 1.23 12.16
C LEU A 68 15.13 0.68 12.54
N ASN A 69 14.65 -0.35 11.83
CA ASN A 69 13.37 -1.00 12.12
C ASN A 69 13.41 -1.88 13.38
N ARG A 70 14.59 -2.33 13.83
CA ARG A 70 14.77 -3.12 15.05
C ARG A 70 14.90 -2.24 16.30
N GLN A 71 15.47 -1.04 16.16
CA GLN A 71 15.75 -0.14 17.29
C GLN A 71 14.54 0.66 17.75
N GLN A 72 13.51 0.83 16.92
CA GLN A 72 12.26 1.45 17.35
C GLN A 72 11.33 0.40 17.97
N ALA A 73 11.45 0.25 19.29
CA ALA A 73 10.45 -0.49 20.05
C ALA A 73 9.09 0.19 19.86
N PRO A 74 8.01 -0.55 19.54
CA PRO A 74 6.70 0.03 19.34
C PRO A 74 6.24 0.76 20.61
N GLU A 75 5.95 2.05 20.49
CA GLU A 75 5.37 2.82 21.59
C GLU A 75 3.89 2.46 21.74
N THR A 76 3.36 2.58 22.96
CA THR A 76 1.93 2.41 23.23
C THR A 76 1.39 3.64 23.94
N PHE A 77 0.63 4.44 23.20
CA PHE A 77 -0.03 5.64 23.70
C PHE A 77 -1.44 5.74 23.11
N PRO A 78 -2.37 6.45 23.78
CA PRO A 78 -3.74 6.58 23.29
C PRO A 78 -3.82 7.17 21.88
N PHE A 79 -4.61 6.57 21.01
CA PHE A 79 -4.80 7.06 19.64
C PHE A 79 -6.21 6.76 19.12
N ASN A 80 -6.67 7.56 18.17
CA ASN A 80 -7.92 7.32 17.47
C ASN A 80 -7.62 6.86 16.03
N PRO A 81 -8.01 5.63 15.62
CA PRO A 81 -7.71 5.09 14.31
C PRO A 81 -8.41 5.84 13.17
N ASN A 82 -9.48 6.58 13.48
CA ASN A 82 -10.22 7.40 12.51
C ASN A 82 -9.56 8.77 12.26
N THR A 83 -8.63 9.21 13.11
CA THR A 83 -8.00 10.55 13.04
C THR A 83 -6.47 10.53 13.00
N ALA A 84 -5.80 9.55 13.63
CA ALA A 84 -4.34 9.46 13.73
C ALA A 84 -3.61 9.56 12.37
N ASP A 85 -2.52 10.31 12.32
CA ASP A 85 -1.72 10.50 11.12
C ASP A 85 -0.75 9.33 10.87
N SER A 86 -0.07 9.33 9.73
CA SER A 86 0.86 8.26 9.37
C SER A 86 2.07 8.20 10.32
N ALA A 87 2.55 9.34 10.82
CA ALA A 87 3.66 9.40 11.76
C ALA A 87 3.30 8.76 13.11
N THR A 88 2.10 9.07 13.63
CA THR A 88 1.55 8.45 14.85
C THR A 88 1.43 6.94 14.70
N LEU A 89 0.85 6.48 13.59
CA LEU A 89 0.67 5.05 13.34
C LEU A 89 2.01 4.32 13.18
N LEU A 90 3.02 4.98 12.61
CA LEU A 90 4.37 4.42 12.51
C LEU A 90 5.01 4.23 13.90
N ARG A 91 4.87 5.21 14.80
CA ARG A 91 5.37 5.13 16.19
C ARG A 91 4.70 4.02 17.00
N LEU A 92 3.43 3.74 16.72
CA LEU A 92 2.68 2.60 17.29
C LEU A 92 3.17 1.23 16.78
N GLY A 93 4.11 1.23 15.83
CA GLY A 93 4.73 0.03 15.25
C GLY A 93 3.94 -0.56 14.08
N LEU A 94 3.03 0.19 13.46
CA LEU A 94 2.39 -0.27 12.23
C LEU A 94 3.38 -0.14 11.07
N ARG A 95 3.40 -1.16 10.22
CA ARG A 95 4.23 -1.20 9.02
C ARG A 95 3.68 -0.22 7.98
N PRO A 96 4.51 0.38 7.12
CA PRO A 96 4.07 1.34 6.10
C PRO A 96 2.92 0.83 5.21
N TRP A 97 2.89 -0.46 4.91
CA TRP A 97 1.81 -1.05 4.13
C TRP A 97 0.49 -1.19 4.91
N GLN A 98 0.53 -1.43 6.22
CA GLN A 98 -0.66 -1.43 7.09
C GLN A 98 -1.24 -0.01 7.18
N ILE A 99 -0.37 0.99 7.34
CA ILE A 99 -0.75 2.41 7.35
C ILE A 99 -1.42 2.78 6.02
N ARG A 100 -0.86 2.38 4.87
CA ARG A 100 -1.50 2.60 3.56
C ARG A 100 -2.89 1.99 3.47
N ASN A 101 -3.09 0.77 3.98
CA ASN A 101 -4.41 0.13 3.98
C ASN A 101 -5.39 0.82 4.92
N LEU A 102 -4.93 1.25 6.10
CA LEU A 102 -5.70 2.06 7.05
C LEU A 102 -6.18 3.36 6.39
N MET A 103 -5.28 4.09 5.73
CA MET A 103 -5.64 5.34 5.03
C MET A 103 -6.60 5.08 3.87
N LYS A 104 -6.41 4.02 3.09
CA LYS A 104 -7.36 3.62 2.03
C LYS A 104 -8.75 3.32 2.58
N TYR A 105 -8.84 2.67 3.74
CA TYR A 105 -10.12 2.39 4.39
C TYR A 105 -10.83 3.68 4.79
N ARG A 106 -10.11 4.64 5.40
CA ARG A 106 -10.64 5.97 5.75
C ARG A 106 -11.12 6.75 4.52
N ASN A 107 -10.31 6.77 3.46
CA ASN A 107 -10.64 7.48 2.21
C ASN A 107 -11.88 6.91 1.50
N LYS A 108 -12.21 5.64 1.75
CA LYS A 108 -13.45 5.01 1.26
C LYS A 108 -14.66 5.28 2.15
N GLY A 109 -14.53 6.11 3.19
CA GLY A 109 -15.59 6.37 4.17
C GLY A 109 -15.70 5.30 5.26
N GLY A 110 -14.76 4.36 5.33
CA GLY A 110 -14.69 3.38 6.41
C GLY A 110 -14.38 4.05 7.75
N LYS A 111 -15.11 3.66 8.80
CA LYS A 111 -14.91 4.13 10.18
C LYS A 111 -14.87 2.95 11.14
N TRP A 112 -13.92 2.96 12.07
CA TRP A 112 -13.89 2.06 13.22
C TRP A 112 -14.85 2.59 14.28
N ARG A 113 -15.81 1.77 14.72
CA ARG A 113 -16.83 2.15 15.73
C ARG A 113 -16.50 1.64 17.13
N SER A 114 -15.64 0.64 17.23
CA SER A 114 -15.18 0.03 18.48
C SER A 114 -13.68 -0.26 18.44
N SER A 115 -13.05 -0.46 19.60
CA SER A 115 -11.65 -0.91 19.63
C SER A 115 -11.49 -2.30 19.01
N ASP A 116 -12.50 -3.16 19.16
CA ASP A 116 -12.53 -4.52 18.60
C ASP A 116 -12.58 -4.52 17.07
N ASP A 117 -13.23 -3.52 16.48
CA ASP A 117 -13.29 -3.32 15.03
C ASP A 117 -11.90 -3.13 14.39
N PHE A 118 -10.93 -2.63 15.17
CA PHE A 118 -9.58 -2.36 14.67
C PHE A 118 -8.82 -3.64 14.28
N SER A 119 -9.24 -4.79 14.83
CA SER A 119 -8.73 -6.11 14.43
C SER A 119 -8.93 -6.41 12.93
N ARG A 120 -9.89 -5.76 12.27
CA ARG A 120 -10.17 -5.90 10.83
C ARG A 120 -9.10 -5.25 9.93
N LEU A 121 -8.13 -4.53 10.49
CA LEU A 121 -7.04 -3.96 9.70
C LEU A 121 -6.23 -5.07 9.03
N TYR A 122 -6.14 -5.05 7.70
CA TYR A 122 -5.51 -6.11 6.92
C TYR A 122 -4.08 -6.40 7.40
N GLY A 123 -3.86 -7.68 7.74
CA GLY A 123 -2.59 -8.25 8.23
C GLY A 123 -2.02 -7.57 9.47
N LEU A 124 -2.88 -7.04 10.34
CA LEU A 124 -2.56 -6.80 11.74
C LEU A 124 -2.45 -8.17 12.46
N SER A 125 -1.36 -8.41 13.18
CA SER A 125 -1.21 -9.65 13.94
C SER A 125 -2.05 -9.62 15.22
N ASP A 126 -2.49 -10.78 15.72
CA ASP A 126 -3.20 -10.86 17.00
C ASP A 126 -2.39 -10.28 18.15
N LYS A 127 -1.06 -10.46 18.12
CA LYS A 127 -0.14 -9.90 19.10
C LYS A 127 -0.15 -8.37 19.08
N ASP A 128 -0.08 -7.78 17.89
CA ASP A 128 -0.13 -6.33 17.73
C ASP A 128 -1.50 -5.76 18.11
N PHE A 129 -2.58 -6.45 17.74
CA PHE A 129 -3.93 -6.06 18.12
C PHE A 129 -4.09 -6.06 19.65
N LYS A 130 -3.71 -7.15 20.32
CA LYS A 130 -3.75 -7.25 21.80
C LYS A 130 -2.94 -6.14 22.47
N ARG A 131 -1.78 -5.80 21.90
CA ARG A 131 -0.92 -4.70 22.39
C ARG A 131 -1.58 -3.33 22.23
N LEU A 132 -2.22 -3.06 21.09
CA LEU A 132 -2.79 -1.75 20.76
C LEU A 132 -4.18 -1.52 21.34
N ARG A 133 -4.99 -2.58 21.48
CA ARG A 133 -6.40 -2.53 21.91
C ARG A 133 -6.66 -1.64 23.14
N PRO A 134 -5.87 -1.69 24.24
CA PRO A 134 -6.13 -0.87 25.43
C PRO A 134 -5.97 0.64 25.19
N PHE A 135 -5.27 1.04 24.12
CA PHE A 135 -4.94 2.43 23.81
C PHE A 135 -5.83 3.03 22.72
N ILE A 136 -6.71 2.23 22.10
CA ILE A 136 -7.63 2.74 21.10
C ILE A 136 -8.70 3.60 21.78
N ARG A 137 -8.85 4.84 21.32
CA ARG A 137 -9.89 5.79 21.75
C ARG A 137 -10.71 6.15 20.52
N ILE A 138 -11.99 5.81 20.52
CA ILE A 138 -12.91 6.17 19.46
C ILE A 138 -13.98 7.05 20.08
N ASP A 139 -14.09 8.27 19.55
CA ASP A 139 -15.14 9.18 19.95
C ASP A 139 -16.48 8.55 19.58
N LYS A 140 -17.35 8.36 20.57
CA LYS A 140 -18.73 7.99 20.29
C LYS A 140 -19.37 9.21 19.65
N GLU A 141 -19.90 9.05 18.44
CA GLU A 141 -20.79 10.08 17.92
C GLU A 141 -21.91 10.28 18.96
N PRO A 142 -22.27 11.53 19.30
CA PRO A 142 -23.34 11.78 20.23
C PRO A 142 -24.60 11.21 19.60
N ASN A 143 -24.96 9.99 19.99
CA ASN A 143 -26.29 9.45 19.74
C ASN A 143 -27.24 10.54 20.23
N GLY A 144 -28.10 11.03 19.34
CA GLY A 144 -29.22 11.88 19.71
C GLY A 144 -30.05 11.13 20.74
N HIS A 145 -29.70 11.31 22.00
CA HIS A 145 -30.50 10.91 23.13
C HIS A 145 -31.66 11.89 23.09
N HIS A 146 -32.72 11.54 22.37
CA HIS A 146 -34.05 11.96 22.76
C HIS A 146 -34.26 11.38 24.15
N THR A 147 -33.76 12.09 25.17
CA THR A 147 -34.37 12.05 26.49
C THR A 147 -35.82 12.42 26.26
N THR A 148 -36.71 11.43 26.22
CA THR A 148 -38.05 11.66 26.74
C THR A 148 -37.87 11.95 28.22
N GLU A 149 -37.50 13.20 28.53
CA GLU A 149 -37.88 13.78 29.79
C GLU A 149 -39.40 13.72 29.80
N ASP A 150 -39.90 12.80 30.62
CA ASP A 150 -41.25 12.81 31.15
C ASP A 150 -41.48 14.14 31.89
N THR A 151 -41.75 15.18 31.12
CA THR A 151 -42.44 16.37 31.59
C THR A 151 -43.71 16.45 30.78
N GLY A 152 -44.82 16.11 31.43
CA GLY A 152 -46.17 16.14 30.89
C GLY A 152 -46.62 17.55 30.50
N VAL A 153 -46.02 18.13 29.47
CA VAL A 153 -46.48 19.35 28.82
C VAL A 153 -46.82 19.00 27.38
N LYS A 154 -48.13 18.80 27.15
CA LYS A 154 -48.68 18.54 25.81
C LYS A 154 -48.39 19.74 24.90
N PRO A 155 -47.74 19.56 23.73
CA PRO A 155 -47.59 20.65 22.79
C PRO A 155 -48.95 21.03 22.21
N LYS A 156 -49.36 22.28 22.46
CA LYS A 156 -50.57 22.88 21.91
C LYS A 156 -50.30 23.27 20.45
N PHE A 157 -50.59 22.36 19.53
CA PHE A 157 -50.60 22.70 18.11
C PHE A 157 -51.76 23.66 17.84
N ARG A 158 -51.41 24.89 17.46
CA ARG A 158 -52.37 25.87 16.93
C ARG A 158 -52.61 25.51 15.47
N CYS A 159 -53.80 25.00 15.15
CA CYS A 159 -54.25 24.94 13.76
C CYS A 159 -54.38 26.37 13.24
N ILE A 160 -53.69 26.67 12.14
CA ILE A 160 -53.90 27.87 11.35
C ILE A 160 -54.96 27.50 10.32
N CYS A 161 -56.11 28.15 10.42
CA CYS A 161 -57.18 28.13 9.43
C CYS A 161 -56.81 29.04 8.26
#